data_AF-A0AAN9CQD0-F1
#
_entry.id   AF-A0AAN9CQD0-F1
#
_cell.length_a   1.000
_cell.length_b   1.000
_cell.length_c   1.000
_cell.angle_alpha   90.00
_cell.angle_beta   90.00
_cell.angle_gamma   90.00
#
_symmetry.space_group_name_H-M   'P 1'
#
loop_
_entity.id
_entity.type
_entity.pdbx_description
1 polymer ?
#
loop_
_entity_poly.entity_id
_entity_poly.type
_entity_poly.pdbx_seq_one_letter_code
_entity_poly.pdbx_strand_id
1 'polypeptide(L)'
;MACKKIGTLSHTMWQKSSSSGVALCTGLNIPAFACRSFASAGSTMNGQKCCKDGHNCGPTKHVAADVNHNPVAAAVTSHRHQIVGKNRGEESLTKAGRAFSSTAPQINNKTYLWARYNEMKRLVHDLIPPGVCNLLNPSTIYANNEVDLEEVDIYGFDYDYTLALYSSALDEMIYNKAREFLVQHYKYPEGISKYDYIPNFATRGLHYDIQKGLLMKIDAFHYIQLGTVYRGLKPVPDEEVMKLYGGSNHIPLNQVSGFYGKGPKMKQFMDVFSIPEMTLLAAANDYFISNDIEYDPVHLYKDVSDAIGMVHIKGYMYKWIMQDLEKYILRGDETYAVLHRLASQGKKLFLITNSPFSFVDKGMRYMVGKDWREFFDVVIVQADKPHFFNDCNKPFRRLDCNGDLQWDRIKSLNKGQIYKQGNLVDFLKLTGWRGSKVFYFGDHLYSDLADLMLRHGWRTGAIVPELEVETKVVNTEQYAQSLTWLQALTGLLERMQMYRDPESKKVLQEWLKEREELRAVTKNLFNPHFGSIFRTCHNPTYFSRRLCRFSDLYMASISCLLNYDLSYTFYPRRTPLQHEAPLWMDQLCTGCMKTPFLEEMAHIR
;
A
#
# COMPACT_ATOMS: atom_id res chain seq x y z
N MET A 1 21.65 54.95 -48.69
CA MET A 1 20.23 55.34 -48.55
C MET A 1 19.38 54.45 -49.46
N ALA A 2 18.25 53.94 -48.93
CA ALA A 2 17.08 53.36 -49.60
C ALA A 2 17.23 52.25 -50.69
N CYS A 3 16.53 51.13 -50.43
CA CYS A 3 15.91 50.14 -51.32
C CYS A 3 16.47 49.85 -52.73
N LYS A 4 16.69 48.56 -53.04
CA LYS A 4 16.04 47.83 -54.18
C LYS A 4 16.48 46.36 -54.35
N LYS A 5 15.47 45.53 -54.69
CA LYS A 5 15.39 44.42 -55.68
C LYS A 5 16.16 43.10 -55.43
N ILE A 6 15.45 41.96 -55.31
CA ILE A 6 14.93 41.00 -56.33
C ILE A 6 16.04 40.12 -56.95
N GLY A 7 15.87 38.78 -56.85
CA GLY A 7 16.59 37.80 -57.66
C GLY A 7 16.37 36.34 -57.26
N THR A 8 15.31 35.72 -57.78
CA THR A 8 15.06 34.26 -57.87
C THR A 8 15.58 33.69 -59.19
N LEU A 9 15.92 32.37 -59.21
CA LEU A 9 15.93 31.36 -60.31
C LEU A 9 17.16 30.43 -60.13
N SER A 10 17.04 29.18 -59.66
CA SER A 10 16.63 27.93 -60.34
C SER A 10 17.62 27.39 -61.39
N HIS A 11 18.14 26.17 -61.21
CA HIS A 11 17.79 24.98 -62.01
C HIS A 11 18.66 23.73 -61.69
N THR A 12 17.97 22.60 -61.79
CA THR A 12 18.32 21.16 -61.72
C THR A 12 19.17 20.60 -62.87
N MET A 13 19.93 19.52 -62.62
CA MET A 13 20.16 18.31 -63.48
C MET A 13 21.01 17.29 -62.67
N TRP A 14 20.63 16.04 -62.32
CA TRP A 14 20.26 14.79 -63.02
C TRP A 14 21.37 14.06 -63.83
N GLN A 15 21.86 12.95 -63.26
CA GLN A 15 22.23 11.65 -63.91
C GLN A 15 22.55 10.63 -62.78
N LYS A 16 21.76 9.54 -62.53
CA LYS A 16 21.58 8.23 -63.23
C LYS A 16 22.91 7.49 -63.45
N SER A 17 23.15 6.30 -62.88
CA SER A 17 22.61 4.96 -63.25
C SER A 17 22.88 3.93 -62.12
N SER A 18 21.90 3.18 -61.56
CA SER A 18 21.27 1.89 -61.97
C SER A 18 22.18 0.65 -61.82
N SER A 19 21.81 -0.54 -61.33
CA SER A 19 20.53 -1.15 -60.92
C SER A 19 20.75 -2.61 -60.49
N SER A 20 19.76 -3.17 -59.76
CA SER A 20 19.32 -4.58 -59.58
C SER A 20 19.49 -5.12 -58.14
N GLY A 21 18.49 -5.68 -57.44
CA GLY A 21 17.06 -5.91 -57.71
C GLY A 21 16.52 -7.07 -56.85
N VAL A 22 15.24 -6.97 -56.41
CA VAL A 22 14.30 -8.07 -56.06
C VAL A 22 14.49 -8.74 -54.66
N ALA A 23 13.49 -9.03 -53.80
CA ALA A 23 12.02 -9.10 -53.86
C ALA A 23 11.38 -8.83 -52.46
N LEU A 24 10.21 -8.18 -52.46
CA LEU A 24 9.17 -8.32 -51.44
C LEU A 24 8.14 -9.34 -51.95
N CYS A 25 7.74 -10.29 -51.11
CA CYS A 25 6.56 -11.13 -51.35
C CYS A 25 5.51 -10.89 -50.25
N THR A 26 4.32 -10.52 -50.69
CA THR A 26 3.07 -10.54 -49.94
C THR A 26 2.34 -11.87 -50.14
N GLY A 27 1.58 -12.28 -49.12
CA GLY A 27 0.38 -13.11 -49.28
C GLY A 27 0.40 -14.46 -48.58
N LEU A 28 -0.36 -14.59 -47.50
CA LEU A 28 -1.23 -15.75 -47.23
C LEU A 28 -2.25 -15.40 -46.12
N ASN A 29 -3.53 -15.34 -46.52
CA ASN A 29 -4.73 -15.32 -45.68
C ASN A 29 -4.95 -16.68 -45.03
N ILE A 30 -5.02 -16.82 -43.70
CA ILE A 30 -5.87 -17.81 -43.00
C ILE A 30 -6.17 -17.30 -41.54
N PRO A 31 -7.16 -17.82 -40.78
CA PRO A 31 -8.30 -17.03 -40.29
C PRO A 31 -8.34 -16.89 -38.75
N ALA A 32 -9.20 -16.00 -38.27
CA ALA A 32 -9.62 -15.99 -36.88
C ALA A 32 -10.41 -17.27 -36.56
N PHE A 33 -9.85 -18.14 -35.71
CA PHE A 33 -10.58 -19.26 -35.11
C PHE A 33 -10.78 -19.01 -33.61
N ALA A 34 -12.06 -18.97 -33.24
CA ALA A 34 -12.55 -18.92 -31.88
C ALA A 34 -12.13 -20.16 -31.09
N CYS A 35 -11.62 -19.95 -29.87
CA CYS A 35 -11.42 -21.02 -28.91
C CYS A 35 -12.78 -21.33 -28.25
N ARG A 36 -13.46 -22.36 -28.75
CA ARG A 36 -14.64 -22.93 -28.11
C ARG A 36 -14.21 -23.82 -26.94
N SER A 37 -14.87 -23.57 -25.83
CA SER A 37 -15.11 -24.48 -24.72
C SER A 37 -15.46 -25.89 -25.20
N PHE A 38 -14.74 -26.90 -24.68
CA PHE A 38 -15.21 -28.28 -24.68
C PHE A 38 -16.03 -28.52 -23.41
N ALA A 39 -17.34 -28.68 -23.59
CA ALA A 39 -18.21 -29.37 -22.66
C ALA A 39 -18.47 -30.79 -23.20
N SER A 40 -18.53 -31.74 -22.28
CA SER A 40 -18.73 -33.17 -22.49
C SER A 40 -20.08 -33.51 -23.10
N ALA A 41 -20.10 -34.56 -23.92
CA ALA A 41 -21.26 -35.16 -24.55
C ALA A 41 -22.24 -35.81 -23.55
N GLY A 42 -23.52 -35.80 -23.90
CA GLY A 42 -24.57 -36.58 -23.23
C GLY A 42 -25.98 -36.33 -23.77
N SER A 43 -26.37 -37.12 -24.78
CA SER A 43 -27.73 -37.63 -25.08
C SER A 43 -28.90 -36.72 -25.54
N THR A 44 -29.35 -37.04 -26.77
CA THR A 44 -30.73 -37.27 -27.27
C THR A 44 -31.72 -36.14 -27.58
N MET A 45 -32.03 -36.07 -28.90
CA MET A 45 -33.35 -36.09 -29.57
C MET A 45 -34.27 -34.85 -29.61
N ASN A 46 -34.75 -34.60 -30.84
CA ASN A 46 -35.86 -33.76 -31.33
C ASN A 46 -35.67 -32.23 -31.21
N GLY A 47 -35.90 -31.39 -32.23
CA GLY A 47 -36.53 -31.54 -33.55
C GLY A 47 -37.24 -30.21 -33.88
N GLN A 48 -37.09 -29.72 -35.12
CA GLN A 48 -37.85 -28.62 -35.76
C GLN A 48 -37.61 -27.18 -35.23
N LYS A 49 -37.72 -26.10 -36.01
CA LYS A 49 -37.59 -25.74 -37.44
C LYS A 49 -37.78 -24.21 -37.50
N CYS A 50 -37.04 -23.50 -38.39
CA CYS A 50 -37.46 -22.32 -39.20
C CYS A 50 -38.08 -21.06 -38.53
N CYS A 51 -37.97 -19.79 -38.95
CA CYS A 51 -37.26 -18.99 -39.98
C CYS A 51 -37.28 -17.53 -39.41
N LYS A 52 -36.21 -16.73 -39.44
CA LYS A 52 -35.73 -15.82 -40.51
C LYS A 52 -36.75 -14.84 -41.13
N ASP A 53 -36.39 -13.55 -41.02
CA ASP A 53 -36.54 -12.38 -41.92
C ASP A 53 -37.09 -11.16 -41.14
N GLY A 54 -36.61 -9.91 -41.25
CA GLY A 54 -35.64 -9.27 -42.15
C GLY A 54 -36.16 -7.88 -42.58
N HIS A 55 -35.39 -6.82 -42.33
CA HIS A 55 -35.35 -5.48 -42.99
C HIS A 55 -36.05 -4.21 -42.43
N ASN A 56 -35.21 -3.30 -41.90
CA ASN A 56 -34.74 -1.97 -42.40
C ASN A 56 -35.63 -0.70 -42.57
N CYS A 57 -35.07 0.40 -42.00
CA CYS A 57 -34.98 1.82 -42.42
C CYS A 57 -36.10 2.86 -42.09
N GLY A 58 -35.69 3.99 -41.47
CA GLY A 58 -36.48 5.22 -41.14
C GLY A 58 -36.62 6.23 -42.32
N PRO A 59 -36.85 7.57 -42.16
CA PRO A 59 -36.75 8.46 -40.97
C PRO A 59 -37.85 9.58 -40.79
N THR A 60 -37.62 10.49 -39.82
CA THR A 60 -38.11 11.90 -39.61
C THR A 60 -39.44 12.28 -38.89
N LYS A 61 -39.25 12.87 -37.68
CA LYS A 61 -39.79 14.11 -37.04
C LYS A 61 -41.32 14.43 -36.94
N HIS A 62 -41.73 14.49 -35.65
CA HIS A 62 -42.48 15.54 -34.91
C HIS A 62 -44.02 15.70 -34.98
N VAL A 63 -44.59 15.63 -33.77
CA VAL A 63 -45.74 16.34 -33.15
C VAL A 63 -47.02 15.54 -32.89
N ALA A 64 -47.22 15.32 -31.57
CA ALA A 64 -48.42 15.32 -30.74
C ALA A 64 -49.57 14.30 -30.90
N ALA A 65 -49.92 13.79 -29.71
CA ALA A 65 -51.23 13.44 -29.19
C ALA A 65 -51.78 12.01 -29.40
N ASP A 66 -52.30 11.52 -28.27
CA ASP A 66 -53.26 10.44 -28.05
C ASP A 66 -52.82 8.97 -28.14
N VAL A 67 -52.58 8.39 -26.95
CA VAL A 67 -52.87 6.97 -26.67
C VAL A 67 -53.62 6.85 -25.34
N ASN A 68 -54.81 6.27 -25.45
CA ASN A 68 -55.69 5.76 -24.40
C ASN A 68 -55.06 4.57 -23.67
N HIS A 69 -55.14 4.52 -22.34
CA HIS A 69 -55.26 3.26 -21.61
C HIS A 69 -56.19 3.39 -20.39
N ASN A 70 -56.98 2.32 -20.22
CA ASN A 70 -58.17 2.19 -19.37
C ASN A 70 -57.97 2.44 -17.86
N PRO A 71 -59.06 2.82 -17.15
CA PRO A 71 -59.09 3.02 -15.70
C PRO A 71 -59.70 1.81 -14.96
N VAL A 72 -59.18 1.47 -13.77
CA VAL A 72 -59.96 0.86 -12.67
C VAL A 72 -59.37 1.31 -11.32
N ALA A 73 -60.26 1.70 -10.40
CA ALA A 73 -60.03 2.42 -9.16
C ALA A 73 -60.02 1.53 -7.89
N ALA A 74 -59.41 2.02 -6.81
CA ALA A 74 -59.77 1.78 -5.39
C ALA A 74 -58.95 2.76 -4.50
N ALA A 75 -59.52 3.84 -3.95
CA ALA A 75 -60.42 3.95 -2.78
C ALA A 75 -59.71 3.81 -1.42
N VAL A 76 -59.45 4.96 -0.81
CA VAL A 76 -59.04 5.17 0.60
C VAL A 76 -60.32 5.46 1.40
N THR A 77 -60.55 4.76 2.52
CA THR A 77 -61.53 5.18 3.54
C THR A 77 -61.04 4.94 4.96
N SER A 78 -61.35 5.93 5.79
CA SER A 78 -61.06 6.06 7.22
C SER A 78 -62.01 5.24 8.09
N HIS A 79 -61.59 4.85 9.30
CA HIS A 79 -62.51 4.67 10.42
C HIS A 79 -62.01 5.31 11.72
N ARG A 80 -63.03 5.81 12.44
CA ARG A 80 -63.07 6.75 13.55
C ARG A 80 -63.54 5.97 14.79
N HIS A 81 -63.00 6.25 15.98
CA HIS A 81 -63.60 5.85 17.24
C HIS A 81 -63.86 7.07 18.13
N GLN A 82 -65.09 7.12 18.65
CA GLN A 82 -65.68 8.15 19.50
C GLN A 82 -65.30 7.93 20.98
N ILE A 83 -65.10 9.01 21.73
CA ILE A 83 -65.42 9.07 23.17
C ILE A 83 -66.16 10.38 23.46
N VAL A 84 -67.25 10.25 24.22
CA VAL A 84 -68.25 11.24 24.60
C VAL A 84 -67.74 12.14 25.75
N GLY A 85 -68.11 13.42 25.74
CA GLY A 85 -67.68 14.42 26.71
C GLY A 85 -68.56 14.59 27.96
N LYS A 86 -68.02 15.30 28.96
CA LYS A 86 -68.79 16.07 29.95
C LYS A 86 -67.97 17.26 30.51
N ASN A 87 -68.66 18.39 30.62
CA ASN A 87 -68.20 19.78 30.83
C ASN A 87 -67.49 20.10 32.16
N ARG A 88 -66.61 21.12 32.13
CA ARG A 88 -66.39 22.24 33.10
C ARG A 88 -65.26 23.10 32.50
N GLY A 89 -65.49 24.31 32.00
CA GLY A 89 -65.80 25.54 32.73
C GLY A 89 -64.56 26.45 32.70
N GLU A 90 -64.53 27.46 31.82
CA GLU A 90 -63.49 28.49 31.78
C GLU A 90 -63.65 29.44 32.97
N GLU A 91 -62.61 29.56 33.79
CA GLU A 91 -62.38 30.72 34.66
C GLU A 91 -60.93 31.18 34.53
N SER A 92 -60.78 32.42 34.06
CA SER A 92 -59.55 33.21 34.05
C SER A 92 -59.07 33.44 35.49
N LEU A 93 -57.82 33.08 35.81
CA LEU A 93 -57.11 33.60 36.98
C LEU A 93 -55.59 33.65 36.72
N THR A 94 -55.12 34.89 36.62
CA THR A 94 -53.74 35.35 36.73
C THR A 94 -52.98 34.67 37.87
N LYS A 95 -51.76 34.18 37.62
CA LYS A 95 -50.77 33.95 38.69
C LYS A 95 -49.33 33.96 38.16
N ALA A 96 -48.55 34.83 38.79
CA ALA A 96 -47.15 35.13 38.55
C ALA A 96 -46.26 33.88 38.55
N GLY A 97 -45.51 33.69 37.47
CA GLY A 97 -44.36 32.79 37.45
C GLY A 97 -43.21 33.42 38.22
N ARG A 98 -42.82 32.80 39.33
CA ARG A 98 -41.59 33.13 40.05
C ARG A 98 -40.40 32.95 39.10
N ALA A 99 -39.73 34.05 38.78
CA ALA A 99 -38.43 34.01 38.14
C ALA A 99 -37.42 33.38 39.12
N PHE A 100 -36.93 32.19 38.82
CA PHE A 100 -35.67 31.72 39.39
C PHE A 100 -34.56 32.57 38.78
N SER A 101 -34.23 33.67 39.46
CA SER A 101 -32.98 34.39 39.22
C SER A 101 -31.84 33.47 39.68
N SER A 102 -31.19 32.81 38.74
CA SER A 102 -29.88 32.23 38.98
C SER A 102 -28.91 33.38 39.23
N THR A 103 -28.48 33.56 40.47
CA THR A 103 -27.44 34.51 40.89
C THR A 103 -26.03 33.98 40.62
N ALA A 104 -25.88 32.92 39.81
CA ALA A 104 -24.56 32.48 39.35
C ALA A 104 -24.04 33.50 38.32
N PRO A 105 -22.78 33.99 38.45
CA PRO A 105 -22.17 34.84 37.43
C PRO A 105 -22.30 34.14 36.06
N GLN A 106 -22.75 34.86 35.04
CA GLN A 106 -22.68 34.39 33.66
C GLN A 106 -21.20 34.10 33.37
N ILE A 107 -20.81 32.83 33.39
CA ILE A 107 -19.43 32.43 33.14
C ILE A 107 -19.11 32.87 31.72
N ASN A 108 -18.12 33.74 31.56
CA ASN A 108 -17.63 34.15 30.26
C ASN A 108 -17.25 32.89 29.46
N ASN A 109 -17.83 32.71 28.26
CA ASN A 109 -17.58 31.56 27.39
C ASN A 109 -16.08 31.28 27.22
N LYS A 110 -15.26 32.33 27.11
CA LYS A 110 -13.80 32.23 27.05
C LYS A 110 -13.20 31.51 28.26
N THR A 111 -13.61 31.91 29.46
CA THR A 111 -13.16 31.29 30.72
C THR A 111 -13.63 29.85 30.81
N TYR A 112 -14.87 29.57 30.40
CA TYR A 112 -15.41 28.22 30.37
C TYR A 112 -14.61 27.29 29.42
N LEU A 113 -14.31 27.75 28.20
CA LEU A 113 -13.52 26.98 27.23
C LEU A 113 -12.14 26.64 27.77
N TRP A 114 -11.41 27.62 28.30
CA TRP A 114 -10.09 27.38 28.90
C TRP A 114 -10.14 26.50 30.14
N ALA A 115 -11.20 26.58 30.95
CA ALA A 115 -11.39 25.66 32.07
C ALA A 115 -11.52 24.21 31.58
N ARG A 116 -12.34 23.95 30.55
CA ARG A 116 -12.50 22.61 29.94
C ARG A 116 -11.21 22.09 29.30
N TYR A 117 -10.45 22.97 28.67
CA TYR A 117 -9.13 22.65 28.13
C TYR A 117 -8.17 22.21 29.22
N ASN A 118 -8.02 23.01 30.29
CA ASN A 118 -7.06 22.73 31.36
C ASN A 118 -7.45 21.46 32.13
N GLU A 119 -8.74 21.26 32.38
CA GLU A 119 -9.27 20.04 32.99
C GLU A 119 -8.92 18.81 32.15
N MET A 120 -9.20 18.84 30.84
CA MET A 120 -8.89 17.73 29.94
C MET A 120 -7.38 17.48 29.82
N LYS A 121 -6.57 18.54 29.76
CA LYS A 121 -5.11 18.43 29.65
C LYS A 121 -4.51 17.77 30.90
N ARG A 122 -5.02 18.12 32.09
CA ARG A 122 -4.67 17.45 33.35
C ARG A 122 -5.08 15.97 33.33
N LEU A 123 -6.32 15.68 32.91
CA LEU A 123 -6.79 14.28 32.81
C LEU A 123 -5.92 13.44 31.88
N VAL A 124 -5.51 13.95 30.72
CA VAL A 124 -4.62 13.22 29.80
C VAL A 124 -3.27 12.94 30.43
N HIS A 125 -2.72 13.89 31.19
CA HIS A 125 -1.47 13.69 31.91
C HIS A 125 -1.61 12.61 33.00
N ASP A 126 -2.73 12.58 33.72
CA ASP A 126 -2.98 11.61 34.79
C ASP A 126 -3.31 10.20 34.24
N LEU A 127 -3.86 10.11 33.02
CA LEU A 127 -4.25 8.85 32.36
C LEU A 127 -3.07 8.01 31.84
N ILE A 128 -1.88 8.60 31.66
CA ILE A 128 -0.70 7.89 31.15
C ILE A 128 0.36 7.83 32.26
N PRO A 129 0.30 6.83 33.16
CA PRO A 129 1.34 6.66 34.16
C PRO A 129 2.73 6.47 33.53
N PRO A 130 3.80 6.94 34.19
CA PRO A 130 5.17 6.67 33.76
C PRO A 130 5.42 5.16 33.56
N GLY A 131 5.91 4.77 32.38
CA GLY A 131 6.27 3.37 32.07
C GLY A 131 5.20 2.53 31.36
N VAL A 132 3.96 3.02 31.19
CA VAL A 132 2.91 2.34 30.40
C VAL A 132 3.28 2.28 28.91
N CYS A 133 4.16 3.13 28.42
CA CYS A 133 4.46 3.22 27.00
C CYS A 133 5.27 2.02 26.44
N ASN A 134 5.75 1.08 27.26
CA ASN A 134 6.56 -0.08 26.80
C ASN A 134 5.75 -1.38 26.53
N LEU A 135 4.47 -1.27 26.19
CA LEU A 135 3.59 -2.44 26.11
C LEU A 135 3.70 -3.23 24.79
N LEU A 136 4.11 -2.61 23.69
CA LEU A 136 4.18 -3.29 22.40
C LEU A 136 5.52 -4.00 22.22
N ASN A 137 5.47 -5.30 21.98
CA ASN A 137 6.66 -6.08 21.62
C ASN A 137 6.91 -5.97 20.10
N PRO A 138 8.09 -5.50 19.64
CA PRO A 138 8.43 -5.42 18.22
C PRO A 138 8.40 -6.77 17.47
N SER A 139 8.51 -7.89 18.20
CA SER A 139 8.44 -9.24 17.65
C SER A 139 7.02 -9.84 17.64
N THR A 140 5.99 -9.01 17.79
CA THR A 140 4.58 -9.40 17.71
C THR A 140 4.16 -9.63 16.26
N ILE A 141 3.36 -10.66 16.02
CA ILE A 141 2.66 -10.87 14.74
C ILE A 141 1.28 -10.22 14.82
N TYR A 142 0.94 -9.41 13.83
CA TYR A 142 -0.32 -8.70 13.75
C TYR A 142 -1.26 -9.36 12.74
N ALA A 143 -2.53 -9.52 13.13
CA ALA A 143 -3.52 -10.24 12.36
C ALA A 143 -4.54 -9.29 11.72
N ASN A 144 -4.68 -9.35 10.38
CA ASN A 144 -5.77 -8.74 9.64
C ASN A 144 -6.96 -9.71 9.50
N ASN A 145 -6.68 -11.01 9.43
CA ASN A 145 -7.67 -12.09 9.39
C ASN A 145 -7.32 -13.16 10.43
N GLU A 146 -8.29 -14.03 10.70
CA GLU A 146 -8.08 -15.19 11.55
C GLU A 146 -7.20 -16.22 10.85
N VAL A 147 -6.14 -16.66 11.53
CA VAL A 147 -5.21 -17.69 11.04
C VAL A 147 -4.87 -18.64 12.17
N ASP A 148 -5.32 -19.88 12.03
CA ASP A 148 -4.87 -20.98 12.87
C ASP A 148 -3.62 -21.62 12.25
N LEU A 149 -2.49 -21.58 12.96
CA LEU A 149 -1.25 -22.21 12.51
C LEU A 149 -1.33 -23.74 12.49
N GLU A 150 -2.25 -24.35 13.26
CA GLU A 150 -2.38 -25.81 13.29
C GLU A 150 -2.85 -26.35 11.93
N GLU A 151 -3.75 -25.61 11.28
CA GLU A 151 -4.31 -25.94 9.95
C GLU A 151 -3.32 -25.75 8.79
N VAL A 152 -2.19 -25.07 9.02
CA VAL A 152 -1.19 -24.79 7.99
C VAL A 152 -0.22 -25.95 7.88
N ASP A 153 -0.23 -26.64 6.74
CA ASP A 153 0.67 -27.78 6.48
C ASP A 153 1.91 -27.38 5.66
N ILE A 154 1.80 -26.32 4.85
CA ILE A 154 2.79 -25.93 3.86
C ILE A 154 3.17 -24.45 4.04
N TYR A 155 4.47 -24.19 4.19
CA TYR A 155 5.05 -22.86 4.35
C TYR A 155 5.91 -22.50 3.15
N GLY A 156 5.58 -21.39 2.50
CA GLY A 156 6.30 -20.85 1.36
C GLY A 156 6.99 -19.55 1.71
N PHE A 157 8.14 -19.29 1.11
CA PHE A 157 8.91 -18.09 1.38
C PHE A 157 9.39 -17.44 0.08
N ASP A 158 9.43 -16.12 0.04
CA ASP A 158 10.42 -15.39 -0.76
C ASP A 158 11.80 -15.44 -0.07
N TYR A 159 12.84 -15.10 -0.81
CA TYR A 159 14.21 -15.03 -0.33
C TYR A 159 14.60 -13.63 0.15
N ASP A 160 14.74 -12.68 -0.79
CA ASP A 160 15.21 -11.32 -0.54
C ASP A 160 14.22 -10.57 0.37
N TYR A 161 14.70 -9.89 1.42
CA TYR A 161 13.91 -9.20 2.45
C TYR A 161 12.84 -10.04 3.18
N THR A 162 12.80 -11.36 2.95
CA THR A 162 11.89 -12.29 3.64
C THR A 162 12.68 -13.28 4.50
N LEU A 163 13.49 -14.15 3.89
CA LEU A 163 14.43 -15.01 4.61
C LEU A 163 15.76 -14.30 4.88
N ALA A 164 16.23 -13.52 3.89
CA ALA A 164 17.47 -12.74 3.97
C ALA A 164 17.13 -11.26 4.12
N LEU A 165 17.19 -10.75 5.35
CA LEU A 165 17.02 -9.32 5.63
C LEU A 165 18.35 -8.59 5.39
N TYR A 166 18.32 -7.51 4.60
CA TYR A 166 19.53 -6.77 4.26
C TYR A 166 19.75 -5.52 5.11
N SER A 167 21.02 -5.18 5.33
CA SER A 167 21.43 -3.92 5.97
C SER A 167 21.17 -2.71 5.07
N SER A 168 20.77 -1.58 5.67
CA SER A 168 20.56 -0.30 4.98
C SER A 168 21.84 0.28 4.36
N ALA A 169 23.02 -0.26 4.69
CA ALA A 169 24.27 0.07 4.00
C ALA A 169 24.23 -0.23 2.49
N LEU A 170 23.35 -1.16 2.07
CA LEU A 170 23.16 -1.49 0.66
C LEU A 170 22.52 -0.33 -0.12
N ASP A 171 21.66 0.46 0.51
CA ASP A 171 20.91 1.54 -0.14
C ASP A 171 21.83 2.60 -0.72
N GLU A 172 22.83 3.01 0.07
CA GLU A 172 23.86 3.96 -0.35
C GLU A 172 24.68 3.43 -1.53
N MET A 173 25.04 2.15 -1.53
CA MET A 173 25.79 1.55 -2.64
C MET A 173 24.98 1.50 -3.93
N ILE A 174 23.70 1.13 -3.85
CA ILE A 174 22.78 1.15 -4.99
C ILE A 174 22.65 2.57 -5.53
N TYR A 175 22.40 3.54 -4.66
CA TYR A 175 22.31 4.96 -5.02
C TYR A 175 23.57 5.45 -5.73
N ASN A 176 24.74 5.24 -5.12
CA ASN A 176 26.01 5.72 -5.66
C ASN A 176 26.31 5.10 -7.02
N LYS A 177 26.04 3.80 -7.19
CA LYS A 177 26.29 3.12 -8.46
C LYS A 177 25.31 3.53 -9.56
N ALA A 178 24.04 3.74 -9.21
CA ALA A 178 23.06 4.27 -10.16
C ALA A 178 23.39 5.71 -10.57
N ARG A 179 23.84 6.56 -9.63
CA ARG A 179 24.34 7.90 -9.91
C ARG A 179 25.53 7.88 -10.89
N GLU A 180 26.48 6.96 -10.69
CA GLU A 180 27.59 6.76 -11.65
C GLU A 180 27.07 6.38 -13.05
N PHE A 181 26.06 5.51 -13.14
CA PHE A 181 25.46 5.13 -14.43
C PHE A 181 24.78 6.31 -15.12
N LEU A 182 24.11 7.20 -14.39
CA LEU A 182 23.55 8.43 -14.97
C LEU A 182 24.64 9.27 -15.66
N VAL A 183 25.79 9.45 -15.02
CA VAL A 183 26.92 10.20 -15.60
C VAL A 183 27.53 9.44 -16.78
N GLN A 184 27.85 8.16 -16.60
CA GLN A 184 28.60 7.39 -17.59
C GLN A 184 27.79 7.01 -18.83
N HIS A 185 26.54 6.56 -18.65
CA HIS A 185 25.70 6.02 -19.70
C HIS A 185 24.69 7.05 -20.24
N TYR A 186 24.09 7.86 -19.35
CA TYR A 186 23.07 8.85 -19.73
C TYR A 186 23.63 10.27 -19.90
N LYS A 187 24.94 10.46 -19.65
CA LYS A 187 25.65 11.73 -19.82
C LYS A 187 25.07 12.87 -18.99
N TYR A 188 24.55 12.53 -17.80
CA TYR A 188 24.16 13.55 -16.82
C TYR A 188 25.38 14.38 -16.42
N PRO A 189 25.21 15.68 -16.13
CA PRO A 189 26.31 16.54 -15.73
C PRO A 189 27.09 15.98 -14.53
N GLU A 190 28.43 16.01 -14.58
CA GLU A 190 29.28 15.44 -13.53
C GLU A 190 29.01 16.04 -12.14
N GLY A 191 28.49 17.27 -12.09
CA GLY A 191 28.10 17.96 -10.87
C GLY A 191 27.07 17.21 -10.01
N ILE A 192 26.29 16.28 -10.58
CA ILE A 192 25.37 15.43 -9.81
C ILE A 192 26.12 14.55 -8.79
N SER A 193 27.41 14.27 -9.02
CA SER A 193 28.27 13.49 -8.10
C SER A 193 28.46 14.15 -6.74
N LYS A 194 28.09 15.43 -6.59
CA LYS A 194 28.10 16.17 -5.32
C LYS A 194 26.91 15.82 -4.41
N TYR A 195 25.89 15.16 -4.94
CA TYR A 195 24.68 14.80 -4.19
C TYR A 195 24.86 13.40 -3.60
N ASP A 196 25.29 13.34 -2.35
CA ASP A 196 25.41 12.09 -1.61
C ASP A 196 24.06 11.48 -1.26
N TYR A 197 24.05 10.18 -0.97
CA TYR A 197 22.85 9.52 -0.47
C TYR A 197 22.44 10.14 0.86
N ILE A 198 21.14 10.39 1.04
CA ILE A 198 20.58 10.98 2.26
C ILE A 198 19.81 9.89 3.01
N PRO A 199 20.40 9.27 4.04
CA PRO A 199 19.71 8.26 4.83
C PRO A 199 18.40 8.82 5.41
N ASN A 200 17.35 8.01 5.40
CA ASN A 200 16.02 8.37 5.92
C ASN A 200 15.35 9.57 5.23
N PHE A 201 15.80 10.01 4.04
CA PHE A 201 15.04 11.00 3.27
C PHE A 201 13.68 10.43 2.83
N ALA A 202 13.70 9.32 2.08
CA ALA A 202 12.51 8.64 1.60
C ALA A 202 12.08 7.50 2.53
N THR A 203 10.82 7.07 2.41
CA THR A 203 10.28 5.90 3.12
C THR A 203 9.47 5.03 2.17
N ARG A 204 9.26 3.75 2.52
CA ARG A 204 8.54 2.81 1.69
C ARG A 204 7.06 3.22 1.54
N GLY A 205 6.49 2.98 0.35
CA GLY A 205 5.08 3.20 0.06
C GLY A 205 4.73 4.60 -0.49
N LEU A 206 5.72 5.49 -0.68
CA LEU A 206 5.53 6.80 -1.29
C LEU A 206 5.14 6.73 -2.76
N HIS A 207 4.64 7.85 -3.28
CA HIS A 207 4.21 8.02 -4.65
C HIS A 207 5.02 9.11 -5.34
N TYR A 208 5.33 8.91 -6.61
CA TYR A 208 6.02 9.88 -7.46
C TYR A 208 5.16 10.24 -8.67
N ASP A 209 4.77 11.51 -8.75
CA ASP A 209 4.08 12.07 -9.91
C ASP A 209 5.12 12.30 -11.00
N ILE A 210 5.16 11.39 -11.96
CA ILE A 210 6.17 11.38 -13.03
C ILE A 210 6.05 12.64 -13.87
N GLN A 211 4.83 13.15 -14.10
CA GLN A 211 4.61 14.31 -14.95
C GLN A 211 5.04 15.61 -14.26
N LYS A 212 4.87 15.70 -12.94
CA LYS A 212 5.18 16.90 -12.17
C LYS A 212 6.54 16.86 -11.46
N GLY A 213 7.20 15.69 -11.45
CA GLY A 213 8.45 15.47 -10.73
C GLY A 213 8.29 15.66 -9.21
N LEU A 214 7.22 15.12 -8.64
CA LEU A 214 6.88 15.30 -7.21
C LEU A 214 6.87 13.99 -6.45
N LEU A 215 7.63 13.90 -5.36
CA LEU A 215 7.56 12.79 -4.40
C LEU A 215 6.59 13.16 -3.26
N MET A 216 5.66 12.28 -2.93
CA MET A 216 4.62 12.56 -1.94
C MET A 216 4.08 11.34 -1.22
N LYS A 217 3.41 11.58 -0.09
CA LYS A 217 2.66 10.57 0.63
C LYS A 217 1.16 10.70 0.37
N ILE A 218 0.52 9.55 0.13
CA ILE A 218 -0.90 9.46 -0.19
C ILE A 218 -1.58 8.51 0.81
N ASP A 219 -2.77 8.90 1.26
CA ASP A 219 -3.59 8.08 2.15
C ASP A 219 -4.43 7.01 1.42
N ALA A 220 -5.09 6.15 2.20
CA ALA A 220 -5.93 5.06 1.69
C ALA A 220 -7.08 5.52 0.77
N PHE A 221 -7.49 6.79 0.88
CA PHE A 221 -8.58 7.42 0.14
C PHE A 221 -8.08 8.27 -1.04
N HIS A 222 -6.79 8.20 -1.35
CA HIS A 222 -6.11 8.95 -2.40
C HIS A 222 -5.96 10.45 -2.15
N TYR A 223 -5.97 10.89 -0.89
CA TYR A 223 -5.60 12.26 -0.54
C TYR A 223 -4.10 12.36 -0.28
N ILE A 224 -3.48 13.39 -0.85
CA ILE A 224 -2.11 13.79 -0.56
C ILE A 224 -2.07 14.29 0.89
N GLN A 225 -1.13 13.76 1.68
CA GLN A 225 -0.80 14.34 2.97
C GLN A 225 -0.02 15.64 2.73
N LEU A 226 -0.68 16.78 2.96
CA LEU A 226 -0.05 18.10 2.90
C LEU A 226 1.16 18.20 3.85
N GLY A 227 2.14 19.01 3.48
CA GLY A 227 3.45 19.09 4.15
C GLY A 227 4.38 17.89 3.92
N THR A 228 4.04 16.96 3.02
CA THR A 228 4.88 15.81 2.65
C THR A 228 5.19 15.75 1.15
N VAL A 229 5.01 16.84 0.42
CA VAL A 229 5.27 16.91 -1.03
C VAL A 229 6.64 17.54 -1.26
N TYR A 230 7.46 16.90 -2.06
CA TYR A 230 8.82 17.33 -2.39
C TYR A 230 9.00 17.47 -3.90
N ARG A 231 9.61 18.58 -4.33
CA ARG A 231 10.14 18.78 -5.67
C ARG A 231 11.65 18.85 -5.54
N GLY A 232 12.34 17.85 -6.07
CA GLY A 232 13.73 17.62 -5.71
C GLY A 232 13.87 17.33 -4.22
N LEU A 233 14.80 18.00 -3.54
CA LEU A 233 15.03 17.87 -2.10
C LEU A 233 14.30 18.95 -1.28
N LYS A 234 13.53 19.82 -1.94
CA LYS A 234 12.83 20.94 -1.30
C LYS A 234 11.33 20.63 -1.13
N PRO A 235 10.75 20.96 0.05
CA PRO A 235 9.32 20.81 0.25
C PRO A 235 8.55 21.81 -0.63
N VAL A 236 7.40 21.38 -1.15
CA VAL A 236 6.49 22.22 -1.92
C VAL A 236 5.42 22.80 -0.99
N PRO A 237 5.17 24.11 -1.00
CA PRO A 237 4.11 24.73 -0.20
C PRO A 237 2.73 24.14 -0.51
N ASP A 238 1.90 23.95 0.51
CA ASP A 238 0.57 23.34 0.37
C ASP A 238 -0.33 24.09 -0.60
N GLU A 239 -0.26 25.42 -0.63
CA GLU A 239 -0.99 26.24 -1.59
C GLU A 239 -0.62 25.94 -3.04
N GLU A 240 0.67 25.70 -3.30
CA GLU A 240 1.15 25.30 -4.63
C GLU A 240 0.67 23.89 -4.98
N VAL A 241 0.75 22.94 -4.03
CA VAL A 241 0.23 21.58 -4.23
C VAL A 241 -1.26 21.63 -4.59
N MET A 242 -2.07 22.37 -3.83
CA MET A 242 -3.49 22.53 -4.11
C MET A 242 -3.72 23.10 -5.52
N LYS A 243 -2.93 24.08 -5.95
CA LYS A 243 -3.01 24.63 -7.32
C LYS A 243 -2.66 23.59 -8.39
N LEU A 244 -1.60 22.82 -8.18
CA LEU A 244 -1.13 21.78 -9.11
C LEU A 244 -2.13 20.63 -9.29
N TYR A 245 -3.00 20.40 -8.30
CA TYR A 245 -4.04 19.37 -8.31
C TYR A 245 -5.47 19.95 -8.41
N GLY A 246 -5.61 21.17 -8.95
CA GLY A 246 -6.90 21.72 -9.35
C GLY A 246 -7.79 22.21 -8.18
N GLY A 247 -7.17 22.72 -7.12
CA GLY A 247 -7.86 23.17 -5.91
C GLY A 247 -8.24 22.06 -4.95
N SER A 248 -7.72 20.84 -5.16
CA SER A 248 -7.96 19.67 -4.32
C SER A 248 -6.65 18.93 -4.07
N ASN A 249 -6.52 18.24 -2.94
CA ASN A 249 -5.42 17.33 -2.66
C ASN A 249 -5.80 15.85 -2.94
N HIS A 250 -6.96 15.60 -3.55
CA HIS A 250 -7.39 14.26 -3.96
C HIS A 250 -6.83 13.89 -5.33
N ILE A 251 -6.26 12.68 -5.44
CA ILE A 251 -5.75 12.13 -6.70
C ILE A 251 -6.73 11.09 -7.27
N PRO A 252 -7.23 11.28 -8.50
CA PRO A 252 -8.12 10.31 -9.14
C PRO A 252 -7.49 8.92 -9.32
N LEU A 253 -8.31 7.85 -9.14
CA LEU A 253 -7.86 6.46 -9.22
C LEU A 253 -7.12 6.12 -10.52
N ASN A 254 -7.60 6.64 -11.65
CA ASN A 254 -6.99 6.39 -12.97
C ASN A 254 -5.57 6.99 -13.11
N GLN A 255 -5.16 7.92 -12.23
CA GLN A 255 -3.80 8.45 -12.20
C GLN A 255 -2.85 7.59 -11.35
N VAL A 256 -3.38 6.94 -10.30
CA VAL A 256 -2.63 6.07 -9.37
C VAL A 256 -2.64 4.60 -9.76
N SER A 257 -3.52 4.17 -10.68
CA SER A 257 -3.58 2.79 -11.15
C SER A 257 -3.15 2.67 -12.62
N GLY A 258 -2.12 1.86 -12.89
CA GLY A 258 -1.75 1.45 -14.25
C GLY A 258 -2.74 0.45 -14.89
N PHE A 259 -3.79 0.05 -14.16
CA PHE A 259 -4.78 -0.94 -14.60
C PHE A 259 -5.58 -0.52 -15.84
N TYR A 260 -5.67 0.79 -16.14
CA TYR A 260 -6.45 1.33 -17.26
C TYR A 260 -5.63 1.60 -18.55
N GLY A 261 -4.53 0.89 -18.76
CA GLY A 261 -3.91 0.74 -20.09
C GLY A 261 -3.09 1.91 -20.63
N LYS A 262 -2.94 3.01 -19.88
CA LYS A 262 -1.86 3.99 -20.08
C LYS A 262 -0.92 3.86 -18.88
N GLY A 263 0.39 3.81 -19.14
CA GLY A 263 1.40 3.68 -18.07
C GLY A 263 1.14 4.66 -16.93
N PRO A 264 1.47 4.30 -15.69
CA PRO A 264 1.02 5.08 -14.53
C PRO A 264 1.61 6.48 -14.60
N LYS A 265 0.76 7.52 -14.51
CA LYS A 265 1.21 8.91 -14.29
C LYS A 265 1.87 9.06 -12.91
N MET A 266 1.47 8.20 -11.98
CA MET A 266 1.94 8.15 -10.61
C MET A 266 2.52 6.77 -10.32
N LYS A 267 3.82 6.69 -10.02
CA LYS A 267 4.46 5.45 -9.58
C LYS A 267 4.36 5.34 -8.07
N GLN A 268 3.87 4.22 -7.55
CA GLN A 268 4.03 3.89 -6.14
C GLN A 268 5.27 3.01 -5.94
N PHE A 269 6.09 3.35 -4.96
CA PHE A 269 7.30 2.61 -4.59
C PHE A 269 7.02 1.70 -3.40
N MET A 270 6.68 0.45 -3.70
CA MET A 270 6.28 -0.57 -2.72
C MET A 270 7.42 -1.47 -2.27
N ASP A 271 8.59 -1.40 -2.90
CA ASP A 271 9.74 -2.24 -2.62
C ASP A 271 10.72 -1.49 -1.71
N VAL A 272 11.38 -2.19 -0.80
CA VAL A 272 12.49 -1.64 0.00
C VAL A 272 13.63 -1.21 -0.93
N PHE A 273 13.89 -1.97 -2.01
CA PHE A 273 14.90 -1.62 -3.02
C PHE A 273 14.59 -0.31 -3.78
N SER A 274 13.37 0.24 -3.66
CA SER A 274 13.00 1.51 -4.27
C SER A 274 13.42 2.75 -3.47
N ILE A 275 13.90 2.60 -2.22
CA ILE A 275 14.31 3.74 -1.39
C ILE A 275 15.49 4.53 -2.02
N PRO A 276 16.56 3.87 -2.52
CA PRO A 276 17.61 4.54 -3.29
C PRO A 276 17.09 5.24 -4.53
N GLU A 277 16.15 4.64 -5.26
CA GLU A 277 15.56 5.21 -6.47
C GLU A 277 14.81 6.51 -6.17
N MET A 278 13.95 6.52 -5.14
CA MET A 278 13.23 7.73 -4.70
C MET A 278 14.19 8.86 -4.32
N THR A 279 15.28 8.51 -3.64
CA THR A 279 16.30 9.48 -3.21
C THR A 279 17.06 10.03 -4.43
N LEU A 280 17.40 9.18 -5.40
CA LEU A 280 18.08 9.59 -6.63
C LEU A 280 17.19 10.42 -7.55
N LEU A 281 15.89 10.10 -7.64
CA LEU A 281 14.91 10.93 -8.33
C LEU A 281 14.86 12.33 -7.73
N ALA A 282 14.81 12.43 -6.40
CA ALA A 282 14.82 13.71 -5.71
C ALA A 282 16.14 14.47 -5.90
N ALA A 283 17.30 13.81 -5.78
CA ALA A 283 18.60 14.43 -5.97
C ALA A 283 18.82 14.93 -7.41
N ALA A 284 18.50 14.11 -8.42
CA ALA A 284 18.65 14.48 -9.83
C ALA A 284 17.74 15.67 -10.20
N ASN A 285 16.50 15.63 -9.71
CA ASN A 285 15.53 16.70 -9.91
C ASN A 285 15.98 18.01 -9.22
N ASP A 286 16.48 17.94 -7.97
CA ASP A 286 17.04 19.10 -7.28
C ASP A 286 18.27 19.69 -7.99
N TYR A 287 19.14 18.83 -8.54
CA TYR A 287 20.30 19.27 -9.31
C TYR A 287 19.88 20.10 -10.53
N PHE A 288 18.94 19.60 -11.34
CA PHE A 288 18.51 20.34 -12.53
C PHE A 288 17.85 21.68 -12.17
N ILE A 289 16.98 21.70 -11.14
CA ILE A 289 16.34 22.93 -10.66
C ILE A 289 17.37 23.93 -10.14
N SER A 290 18.31 23.48 -9.30
CA SER A 290 19.29 24.36 -8.65
C SER A 290 20.34 24.91 -9.63
N ASN A 291 20.50 24.30 -10.81
CA ASN A 291 21.42 24.75 -11.86
C ASN A 291 20.69 25.38 -13.07
N ASP A 292 19.38 25.63 -12.97
CA ASP A 292 18.56 26.23 -14.03
C ASP A 292 18.67 25.47 -15.38
N ILE A 293 18.64 24.14 -15.31
CA ILE A 293 18.70 23.27 -16.49
C ILE A 293 17.27 22.82 -16.82
N GLU A 294 16.85 23.03 -18.05
CA GLU A 294 15.57 22.53 -18.56
C GLU A 294 15.65 21.01 -18.82
N TYR A 295 14.64 20.26 -18.35
CA TYR A 295 14.55 18.81 -18.50
C TYR A 295 13.08 18.36 -18.53
N ASP A 296 12.84 17.16 -19.07
CA ASP A 296 11.54 16.49 -19.00
C ASP A 296 11.50 15.53 -17.80
N PRO A 297 10.61 15.74 -16.80
CA PRO A 297 10.45 14.84 -15.65
C PRO A 297 10.19 13.38 -16.01
N VAL A 298 9.54 13.11 -17.15
CA VAL A 298 9.26 11.75 -17.62
C VAL A 298 10.54 11.02 -18.04
N HIS A 299 11.43 11.72 -18.76
CA HIS A 299 12.71 11.16 -19.17
C HIS A 299 13.66 11.03 -17.97
N LEU A 300 13.68 12.01 -17.06
CA LEU A 300 14.43 11.89 -15.81
C LEU A 300 14.03 10.65 -15.02
N TYR A 301 12.72 10.45 -14.84
CA TYR A 301 12.20 9.27 -14.16
C TYR A 301 12.68 7.97 -14.83
N LYS A 302 12.60 7.91 -16.17
CA LYS A 302 13.01 6.75 -16.94
C LYS A 302 14.50 6.46 -16.78
N ASP A 303 15.36 7.47 -16.96
CA ASP A 303 16.81 7.30 -16.86
C ASP A 303 17.23 6.84 -15.46
N VAL A 304 16.63 7.41 -14.41
CA VAL A 304 16.88 6.99 -13.02
C VAL A 304 16.38 5.57 -12.76
N SER A 305 15.17 5.24 -13.22
CA SER A 305 14.61 3.87 -13.09
C SER A 305 15.50 2.85 -13.78
N ASP A 306 15.95 3.15 -15.01
CA ASP A 306 16.81 2.28 -15.80
C ASP A 306 18.20 2.15 -15.15
N ALA A 307 18.78 3.24 -14.64
CA ALA A 307 20.06 3.22 -13.94
C ALA A 307 20.02 2.35 -12.68
N ILE A 308 18.95 2.45 -11.88
CA ILE A 308 18.72 1.56 -10.73
C ILE A 308 18.56 0.12 -11.21
N GLY A 309 17.73 -0.12 -12.25
CA GLY A 309 17.56 -1.44 -12.85
C GLY A 309 18.88 -2.07 -13.32
N MET A 310 19.80 -1.28 -13.87
CA MET A 310 21.13 -1.74 -14.30
C MET A 310 21.98 -2.26 -13.14
N VAL A 311 21.83 -1.73 -11.91
CA VAL A 311 22.55 -2.23 -10.73
C VAL A 311 22.15 -3.68 -10.45
N HIS A 312 20.86 -3.99 -10.52
CA HIS A 312 20.32 -5.35 -10.33
C HIS A 312 20.64 -6.27 -11.51
N ILE A 313 20.41 -5.83 -12.75
CA ILE A 313 20.61 -6.64 -13.96
C ILE A 313 22.08 -7.02 -14.15
N LYS A 314 23.01 -6.08 -13.92
CA LYS A 314 24.46 -6.36 -14.00
C LYS A 314 25.00 -7.10 -12.76
N GLY A 315 24.14 -7.37 -11.77
CA GLY A 315 24.43 -8.17 -10.58
C GLY A 315 25.37 -7.51 -9.59
N TYR A 316 25.45 -6.18 -9.55
CA TYR A 316 26.31 -5.46 -8.59
C TYR A 316 25.86 -5.71 -7.15
N MET A 317 24.55 -5.63 -6.90
CA MET A 317 23.97 -5.93 -5.59
C MET A 317 24.38 -7.31 -5.08
N TYR A 318 24.19 -8.35 -5.90
CA TYR A 318 24.58 -9.71 -5.55
C TYR A 318 26.07 -9.82 -5.25
N LYS A 319 26.93 -9.17 -6.06
CA LYS A 319 28.38 -9.18 -5.86
C LYS A 319 28.79 -8.57 -4.53
N TRP A 320 28.24 -7.40 -4.17
CA TRP A 320 28.58 -6.72 -2.92
C TRP A 320 28.17 -7.54 -1.70
N ILE A 321 26.95 -8.08 -1.71
CA ILE A 321 26.46 -8.94 -0.62
C ILE A 321 27.30 -10.21 -0.51
N MET A 322 27.61 -10.86 -1.63
CA MET A 322 28.43 -12.07 -1.64
C MET A 322 29.89 -11.84 -1.23
N GLN A 323 30.40 -10.60 -1.27
CA GLN A 323 31.76 -10.29 -0.81
C GLN A 323 31.85 -10.20 0.71
N ASP A 324 30.78 -9.79 1.37
CA ASP A 324 30.73 -9.59 2.83
C ASP A 324 29.33 -9.92 3.38
N LEU A 325 29.06 -11.21 3.56
CA LEU A 325 27.74 -11.69 4.00
C LEU A 325 27.39 -11.23 5.41
N GLU A 326 28.39 -11.15 6.30
CA GLU A 326 28.22 -10.76 7.70
C GLU A 326 27.77 -9.30 7.83
N LYS A 327 28.33 -8.42 7.00
CA LYS A 327 27.92 -7.01 6.98
C LYS A 327 26.50 -6.81 6.45
N TYR A 328 26.10 -7.57 5.43
CA TYR A 328 24.88 -7.28 4.69
C TYR A 328 23.68 -8.15 5.06
N ILE A 329 23.86 -9.40 5.49
CA ILE A 329 22.75 -10.27 5.88
C ILE A 329 22.54 -10.16 7.39
N LEU A 330 21.37 -9.68 7.78
CA LEU A 330 20.94 -9.56 9.16
C LEU A 330 20.20 -10.84 9.58
N ARG A 331 20.36 -11.22 10.85
CA ARG A 331 19.53 -12.24 11.53
C ARG A 331 19.56 -13.66 10.91
N GLY A 332 20.71 -14.08 10.37
CA GLY A 332 20.87 -15.42 9.79
C GLY A 332 20.48 -16.56 10.74
N ASP A 333 20.90 -16.48 12.01
CA ASP A 333 20.63 -17.51 13.03
C ASP A 333 19.13 -17.68 13.32
N GLU A 334 18.38 -16.59 13.31
CA GLU A 334 16.93 -16.62 13.54
C GLU A 334 16.20 -17.27 12.36
N THR A 335 16.65 -17.01 11.13
CA THR A 335 16.14 -17.67 9.92
C THR A 335 16.36 -19.18 9.98
N TYR A 336 17.54 -19.63 10.39
CA TYR A 336 17.79 -21.07 10.64
C TYR A 336 16.81 -21.64 11.66
N ALA A 337 16.63 -20.97 12.81
CA ALA A 337 15.76 -21.45 13.87
C ALA A 337 14.30 -21.63 13.41
N VAL A 338 13.77 -20.70 12.60
CA VAL A 338 12.42 -20.81 12.03
C VAL A 338 12.30 -22.00 11.09
N LEU A 339 13.20 -22.12 10.12
CA LEU A 339 13.17 -23.21 9.13
C LEU A 339 13.34 -24.57 9.80
N HIS A 340 14.25 -24.67 10.76
CA HIS A 340 14.46 -25.88 11.54
C HIS A 340 13.23 -26.27 12.34
N ARG A 341 12.61 -25.31 13.04
CA ARG A 341 11.40 -25.57 13.81
C ARG A 341 10.28 -26.11 12.92
N LEU A 342 9.98 -25.46 11.80
CA LEU A 342 8.91 -25.88 10.89
C LEU A 342 9.19 -27.28 10.31
N ALA A 343 10.41 -27.51 9.83
CA ALA A 343 10.78 -28.80 9.25
C ALA A 343 10.77 -29.94 10.30
N SER A 344 11.25 -29.67 11.52
CA SER A 344 11.26 -30.65 12.62
C SER A 344 9.85 -31.07 13.06
N GLN A 345 8.85 -30.20 12.88
CA GLN A 345 7.44 -30.49 13.12
C GLN A 345 6.72 -31.07 11.89
N GLY A 346 7.47 -31.49 10.86
CA GLY A 346 6.92 -32.17 9.70
C GLY A 346 6.19 -31.28 8.69
N LYS A 347 6.28 -29.95 8.83
CA LYS A 347 5.70 -29.00 7.87
C LYS A 347 6.49 -29.03 6.55
N LYS A 348 5.78 -28.81 5.44
CA LYS A 348 6.37 -28.78 4.09
C LYS A 348 6.85 -27.38 3.76
N LEU A 349 8.08 -27.23 3.25
CA LEU A 349 8.67 -25.92 2.98
C LEU A 349 8.97 -25.72 1.49
N PHE A 350 8.72 -24.52 0.97
CA PHE A 350 9.15 -24.16 -0.38
C PHE A 350 9.66 -22.72 -0.49
N LEU A 351 10.54 -22.48 -1.47
CA LEU A 351 11.15 -21.18 -1.75
C LEU A 351 10.81 -20.74 -3.18
N ILE A 352 10.35 -19.50 -3.36
CA ILE A 352 10.10 -18.89 -4.68
C ILE A 352 10.75 -17.51 -4.72
N THR A 353 11.83 -17.38 -5.47
CA THR A 353 12.60 -16.13 -5.55
C THR A 353 12.91 -15.73 -6.99
N ASN A 354 13.03 -14.41 -7.22
CA ASN A 354 13.55 -13.86 -8.47
C ASN A 354 15.09 -13.90 -8.55
N SER A 355 15.76 -14.14 -7.43
CA SER A 355 17.21 -14.20 -7.35
C SER A 355 17.80 -15.42 -8.06
N PRO A 356 19.04 -15.31 -8.59
CA PRO A 356 19.74 -16.43 -9.19
C PRO A 356 20.21 -17.44 -8.14
N PHE A 357 20.30 -18.71 -8.54
CA PHE A 357 20.67 -19.81 -7.64
C PHE A 357 22.01 -19.61 -6.93
N SER A 358 23.04 -19.15 -7.64
CA SER A 358 24.38 -18.95 -7.03
C SER A 358 24.37 -17.95 -5.88
N PHE A 359 23.50 -16.94 -5.94
CA PHE A 359 23.31 -15.96 -4.88
C PHE A 359 22.57 -16.58 -3.68
N VAL A 360 21.43 -17.24 -3.96
CA VAL A 360 20.61 -17.92 -2.95
C VAL A 360 21.42 -19.00 -2.22
N ASP A 361 22.13 -19.87 -2.95
CA ASP A 361 22.93 -20.95 -2.36
C ASP A 361 24.02 -20.39 -1.45
N LYS A 362 24.69 -19.30 -1.83
CA LYS A 362 25.73 -18.69 -0.99
C LYS A 362 25.17 -18.09 0.29
N GLY A 363 24.07 -17.33 0.22
CA GLY A 363 23.47 -16.74 1.41
C GLY A 363 22.77 -17.78 2.31
N MET A 364 22.09 -18.76 1.74
CA MET A 364 21.49 -19.87 2.52
C MET A 364 22.55 -20.74 3.20
N ARG A 365 23.70 -20.99 2.56
CA ARG A 365 24.83 -21.67 3.22
C ARG A 365 25.38 -20.90 4.42
N TYR A 366 25.33 -19.58 4.36
CA TYR A 366 25.75 -18.72 5.47
C TYR A 366 24.71 -18.69 6.60
N MET A 367 23.44 -18.48 6.28
CA MET A 367 22.36 -18.36 7.28
C MET A 367 21.96 -19.71 7.90
N VAL A 368 21.93 -20.79 7.10
CA VAL A 368 21.31 -22.08 7.47
C VAL A 368 22.33 -23.22 7.51
N GLY A 369 23.36 -23.16 6.65
CA GLY A 369 24.41 -24.19 6.56
C GLY A 369 24.43 -24.93 5.22
N LYS A 370 25.40 -25.85 5.07
CA LYS A 370 25.70 -26.52 3.79
C LYS A 370 24.52 -27.34 3.24
N ASP A 371 23.72 -27.91 4.12
CA ASP A 371 22.61 -28.81 3.79
C ASP A 371 21.26 -28.08 3.78
N TRP A 372 21.25 -26.75 3.60
CA TRP A 372 20.03 -25.94 3.65
C TRP A 372 18.91 -26.42 2.70
N ARG A 373 19.29 -27.09 1.61
CA ARG A 373 18.34 -27.63 0.61
C ARG A 373 17.45 -28.73 1.20
N GLU A 374 17.91 -29.42 2.22
CA GLU A 374 17.16 -30.49 2.90
C GLU A 374 15.97 -29.96 3.72
N PHE A 375 15.92 -28.65 4.00
CA PHE A 375 14.74 -28.03 4.61
C PHE A 375 13.59 -27.88 3.60
N PHE A 376 13.88 -27.72 2.30
CA PHE A 376 12.88 -27.35 1.30
C PHE A 376 12.46 -28.53 0.42
N ASP A 377 11.16 -28.80 0.37
CA ASP A 377 10.56 -29.76 -0.56
C ASP A 377 10.61 -29.24 -2.01
N VAL A 378 10.53 -27.91 -2.21
CA VAL A 378 10.65 -27.28 -3.53
C VAL A 378 11.43 -25.97 -3.45
N VAL A 379 12.42 -25.78 -4.32
CA VAL A 379 13.14 -24.50 -4.48
C VAL A 379 13.02 -24.02 -5.92
N ILE A 380 12.51 -22.80 -6.10
CA ILE A 380 12.32 -22.15 -7.40
C ILE A 380 13.09 -20.82 -7.41
N VAL A 381 14.09 -20.72 -8.28
CA VAL A 381 14.90 -19.53 -8.50
C VAL A 381 14.53 -18.84 -9.81
N GLN A 382 14.85 -17.54 -9.93
CA GLN A 382 14.50 -16.73 -11.10
C GLN A 382 13.04 -16.97 -11.56
N ALA A 383 12.11 -16.97 -10.61
CA ALA A 383 10.70 -17.28 -10.82
C ALA A 383 10.00 -16.29 -11.77
N ASP A 384 10.50 -15.05 -11.85
CA ASP A 384 9.91 -13.95 -12.59
C ASP A 384 8.54 -13.50 -12.04
N LYS A 385 8.45 -13.38 -10.71
CA LYS A 385 7.29 -12.78 -10.03
C LYS A 385 7.12 -11.32 -10.50
N PRO A 386 5.88 -10.83 -10.73
CA PRO A 386 4.60 -11.51 -10.50
C PRO A 386 4.14 -12.48 -11.60
N HIS A 387 4.84 -12.59 -12.74
CA HIS A 387 4.39 -13.47 -13.84
C HIS A 387 4.33 -14.93 -13.43
N PHE A 388 5.17 -15.37 -12.49
CA PHE A 388 5.03 -16.71 -11.90
C PHE A 388 3.61 -16.99 -11.38
N PHE A 389 2.97 -16.01 -10.72
CA PHE A 389 1.63 -16.15 -10.16
C PHE A 389 0.52 -15.82 -11.16
N ASN A 390 0.80 -14.93 -12.12
CA ASN A 390 -0.23 -14.34 -12.99
C ASN A 390 -0.29 -14.90 -14.41
N ASP A 391 0.78 -15.55 -14.84
CA ASP A 391 0.92 -16.14 -16.16
C ASP A 391 1.02 -17.67 -16.05
N CYS A 392 0.66 -18.38 -17.11
CA CYS A 392 0.76 -19.83 -17.23
C CYS A 392 1.77 -20.27 -18.30
N ASN A 393 2.57 -19.35 -18.85
CA ASN A 393 3.37 -19.62 -20.04
C ASN A 393 4.73 -20.28 -19.77
N LYS A 394 5.41 -19.92 -18.67
CA LYS A 394 6.81 -20.35 -18.45
C LYS A 394 6.84 -21.76 -17.82
N PRO A 395 7.47 -22.76 -18.47
CA PRO A 395 7.61 -24.08 -17.89
C PRO A 395 8.75 -24.13 -16.87
N PHE A 396 8.69 -25.09 -15.94
CA PHE A 396 9.81 -25.37 -15.04
C PHE A 396 11.03 -25.91 -15.81
N ARG A 397 12.21 -25.57 -15.32
CA ARG A 397 13.50 -26.15 -15.71
C ARG A 397 14.24 -26.61 -14.48
N ARG A 398 14.92 -27.76 -14.53
CA ARG A 398 15.75 -28.24 -13.42
C ARG A 398 17.17 -27.68 -13.57
N LEU A 399 17.79 -27.31 -12.46
CA LEU A 399 19.21 -27.01 -12.40
C LEU A 399 19.96 -28.23 -11.85
N ASP A 400 21.17 -28.48 -12.36
CA ASP A 400 22.06 -29.47 -11.76
C ASP A 400 22.81 -28.91 -10.53
N CYS A 401 23.74 -29.69 -9.99
CA CYS A 401 24.52 -29.29 -8.81
C CYS A 401 25.45 -28.09 -9.07
N ASN A 402 25.83 -27.84 -10.33
CA ASN A 402 26.65 -26.70 -10.74
C ASN A 402 25.81 -25.45 -11.02
N GLY A 403 24.48 -25.60 -11.08
CA GLY A 403 23.53 -24.53 -11.39
C GLY A 403 23.23 -24.40 -12.88
N ASP A 404 23.63 -25.38 -13.70
CA ASP A 404 23.41 -25.37 -15.15
C ASP A 404 22.04 -25.95 -15.49
N LEU A 405 21.48 -25.45 -16.61
CA LEU A 405 20.13 -25.80 -17.05
C LEU A 405 20.08 -27.19 -17.66
N GLN A 406 19.19 -28.03 -17.12
CA GLN A 406 18.86 -29.34 -17.67
C GLN A 406 17.59 -29.23 -18.53
N TRP A 407 17.67 -29.72 -19.78
CA TRP A 407 16.60 -29.62 -20.78
C TRP A 407 15.59 -30.77 -20.72
N ASP A 408 15.17 -31.12 -19.51
CA ASP A 408 14.22 -32.19 -19.27
C ASP A 408 12.79 -31.65 -19.05
N ARG A 409 11.79 -32.45 -19.43
CA ARG A 409 10.40 -32.17 -19.06
C ARG A 409 10.19 -32.51 -17.58
N ILE A 410 9.81 -31.51 -16.79
CA ILE A 410 9.49 -31.69 -15.37
C ILE A 410 8.12 -32.36 -15.22
N LYS A 411 8.11 -33.56 -14.62
CA LYS A 411 6.89 -34.33 -14.30
C LYS A 411 6.58 -34.39 -12.80
N SER A 412 7.57 -34.10 -11.96
CA SER A 412 7.46 -34.01 -10.50
C SER A 412 8.44 -32.98 -9.96
N LEU A 413 8.10 -32.38 -8.82
CA LEU A 413 9.00 -31.52 -8.05
C LEU A 413 9.53 -32.35 -6.88
N ASN A 414 10.86 -32.54 -6.84
CA ASN A 414 11.50 -33.45 -5.89
C ASN A 414 12.32 -32.65 -4.87
N LYS A 415 12.28 -33.09 -3.62
CA LYS A 415 13.03 -32.51 -2.50
C LYS A 415 14.52 -32.42 -2.80
N GLY A 416 15.16 -31.31 -2.37
CA GLY A 416 16.58 -31.03 -2.59
C GLY A 416 16.97 -30.62 -4.01
N GLN A 417 16.05 -30.74 -4.99
CA GLN A 417 16.27 -30.28 -6.35
C GLN A 417 15.95 -28.80 -6.50
N ILE A 418 16.65 -28.14 -7.41
CA ILE A 418 16.48 -26.72 -7.70
C ILE A 418 15.83 -26.56 -9.06
N TYR A 419 14.80 -25.72 -9.10
CA TYR A 419 14.06 -25.40 -10.30
C TYR A 419 14.23 -23.93 -10.65
N LYS A 420 14.15 -23.62 -11.94
CA LYS A 420 14.18 -22.27 -12.49
C LYS A 420 12.86 -21.99 -13.21
N GLN A 421 12.36 -20.76 -13.08
CA GLN A 421 11.10 -20.31 -13.68
C GLN A 421 9.92 -21.19 -13.26
N GLY A 422 9.00 -21.51 -14.17
CA GLY A 422 7.73 -22.15 -13.88
C GLY A 422 6.58 -21.18 -13.77
N ASN A 423 5.44 -21.71 -13.35
CA ASN A 423 4.22 -20.98 -13.14
C ASN A 423 3.39 -21.64 -12.03
N LEU A 424 2.55 -20.85 -11.37
CA LEU A 424 1.73 -21.30 -10.25
C LEU A 424 0.75 -22.40 -10.66
N VAL A 425 0.19 -22.36 -11.88
CA VAL A 425 -0.77 -23.37 -12.34
C VAL A 425 -0.13 -24.75 -12.37
N ASP A 426 1.07 -24.87 -12.93
CA ASP A 426 1.81 -26.14 -12.94
C ASP A 426 2.37 -26.49 -11.56
N PHE A 427 2.78 -25.51 -10.76
CA PHE A 427 3.16 -25.74 -9.36
C PHE A 427 2.04 -26.46 -8.60
N LEU A 428 0.82 -25.92 -8.63
CA LEU A 428 -0.36 -26.48 -7.96
C LEU A 428 -0.74 -27.87 -8.50
N LYS A 429 -0.51 -28.14 -9.79
CA LYS A 429 -0.74 -29.47 -10.39
C LYS A 429 0.30 -30.49 -9.94
N LEU A 430 1.57 -30.08 -9.87
CA LEU A 430 2.69 -30.97 -9.54
C LEU A 430 2.79 -31.27 -8.05
N THR A 431 2.45 -30.31 -7.18
CA THR A 431 2.52 -30.49 -5.72
C THR A 431 1.20 -30.97 -5.12
N GLY A 432 0.06 -30.61 -5.74
CA GLY A 432 -1.26 -30.81 -5.15
C GLY A 432 -1.57 -29.89 -3.95
N TRP A 433 -0.67 -28.97 -3.60
CA TRP A 433 -0.85 -28.05 -2.47
C TRP A 433 -1.85 -26.96 -2.83
N ARG A 434 -2.93 -26.81 -2.06
CA ARG A 434 -4.04 -25.88 -2.38
C ARG A 434 -4.71 -25.32 -1.13
N GLY A 435 -5.36 -24.18 -1.30
CA GLY A 435 -6.25 -23.57 -0.31
C GLY A 435 -5.52 -23.02 0.91
N SER A 436 -6.26 -22.95 2.04
CA SER A 436 -5.82 -22.33 3.29
C SER A 436 -4.69 -23.07 4.01
N LYS A 437 -4.35 -24.30 3.59
CA LYS A 437 -3.23 -25.08 4.12
C LYS A 437 -1.86 -24.54 3.71
N VAL A 438 -1.83 -23.67 2.71
CA VAL A 438 -0.60 -23.04 2.19
C VAL A 438 -0.48 -21.64 2.76
N PHE A 439 0.64 -21.35 3.42
CA PHE A 439 0.96 -20.04 3.97
C PHE A 439 2.26 -19.51 3.34
N TYR A 440 2.13 -18.46 2.52
CA TYR A 440 3.26 -17.88 1.80
C TYR A 440 3.68 -16.53 2.41
N PHE A 441 4.98 -16.39 2.68
CA PHE A 441 5.60 -15.18 3.22
C PHE A 441 6.37 -14.43 2.15
N GLY A 442 6.19 -13.10 2.12
CA GLY A 442 6.89 -12.21 1.21
C GLY A 442 6.91 -10.79 1.74
N ASP A 443 7.90 -10.00 1.33
CA ASP A 443 7.98 -8.59 1.69
C ASP A 443 7.23 -7.71 0.68
N HIS A 444 7.20 -8.09 -0.60
CA HIS A 444 6.63 -7.25 -1.65
C HIS A 444 5.13 -7.53 -1.85
N LEU A 445 4.28 -6.72 -1.20
CA LEU A 445 2.81 -6.87 -1.17
C LEU A 445 2.12 -7.15 -2.52
N TYR A 446 2.59 -6.55 -3.62
CA TYR A 446 2.00 -6.79 -4.95
C TYR A 446 2.56 -8.02 -5.67
N SER A 447 3.88 -8.08 -5.90
CA SER A 447 4.48 -9.18 -6.67
C SER A 447 4.41 -10.53 -5.98
N ASP A 448 4.34 -10.53 -4.65
CA ASP A 448 4.37 -11.75 -3.85
C ASP A 448 2.97 -12.17 -3.39
N LEU A 449 2.19 -11.25 -2.81
CA LEU A 449 1.02 -11.63 -2.00
C LEU A 449 -0.33 -11.38 -2.69
N ALA A 450 -0.44 -10.33 -3.50
CA ALA A 450 -1.73 -9.85 -3.99
C ALA A 450 -2.51 -10.92 -4.76
N ASP A 451 -1.89 -11.58 -5.74
CA ASP A 451 -2.60 -12.57 -6.56
C ASP A 451 -2.82 -13.90 -5.82
N LEU A 452 -1.92 -14.28 -4.90
CA LEU A 452 -2.11 -15.45 -4.04
C LEU A 452 -3.38 -15.34 -3.19
N MET A 453 -3.57 -14.18 -2.54
CA MET A 453 -4.75 -13.94 -1.71
C MET A 453 -6.01 -13.70 -2.56
N LEU A 454 -5.92 -12.88 -3.62
CA LEU A 454 -7.09 -12.49 -4.41
C LEU A 454 -7.62 -13.59 -5.34
N ARG A 455 -6.77 -14.51 -5.80
CA ARG A 455 -7.13 -15.50 -6.84
C ARG A 455 -6.99 -16.94 -6.40
N HIS A 456 -6.10 -17.25 -5.45
CA HIS A 456 -5.74 -18.63 -5.12
C HIS A 456 -6.12 -19.08 -3.71
N GLY A 457 -6.54 -18.14 -2.85
CA GLY A 457 -7.02 -18.42 -1.49
C GLY A 457 -5.94 -19.01 -0.57
N TRP A 458 -4.66 -18.75 -0.88
CA TRP A 458 -3.57 -19.06 0.03
C TRP A 458 -3.56 -18.09 1.20
N ARG A 459 -3.07 -18.53 2.36
CA ARG A 459 -2.74 -17.63 3.45
C ARG A 459 -1.50 -16.82 3.11
N THR A 460 -1.48 -15.54 3.46
CA THR A 460 -0.37 -14.64 3.11
C THR A 460 0.19 -13.88 4.30
N GLY A 461 1.52 -13.91 4.44
CA GLY A 461 2.27 -13.32 5.54
C GLY A 461 3.18 -12.21 5.03
N ALA A 462 2.91 -10.95 5.40
CA ALA A 462 3.75 -9.84 4.96
C ALA A 462 4.93 -9.59 5.92
N ILE A 463 6.14 -9.52 5.37
CA ILE A 463 7.34 -9.08 6.11
C ILE A 463 7.54 -7.58 5.90
N VAL A 464 7.46 -6.81 6.98
CA VAL A 464 7.55 -5.35 6.98
C VAL A 464 8.59 -4.90 8.03
N PRO A 465 9.89 -4.89 7.69
CA PRO A 465 10.97 -4.60 8.65
C PRO A 465 10.82 -3.26 9.37
N GLU A 466 10.24 -2.26 8.72
CA GLU A 466 10.00 -0.92 9.26
C GLU A 466 9.10 -0.92 10.51
N LEU A 467 8.31 -1.98 10.71
CA LEU A 467 7.44 -2.16 11.86
C LEU A 467 8.20 -2.15 13.19
N GLU A 468 9.47 -2.58 13.21
CA GLU A 468 10.30 -2.54 14.42
C GLU A 468 10.56 -1.10 14.87
N VAL A 469 10.95 -0.22 13.93
CA VAL A 469 11.20 1.19 14.22
C VAL A 469 9.89 1.89 14.59
N GLU A 470 8.81 1.61 13.86
CA GLU A 470 7.48 2.14 14.16
C GLU A 470 7.03 1.77 15.57
N THR A 471 7.20 0.51 15.97
CA THR A 471 6.85 0.05 17.33
C THR A 471 7.68 0.75 18.39
N LYS A 472 8.99 0.95 18.16
CA LYS A 472 9.86 1.71 19.08
C LYS A 472 9.38 3.16 19.26
N VAL A 473 8.98 3.83 18.18
CA VAL A 473 8.46 5.20 18.23
C VAL A 473 7.13 5.26 18.97
N VAL A 474 6.20 4.34 18.67
CA VAL A 474 4.89 4.27 19.34
C VAL A 474 5.03 4.02 20.84
N ASN A 475 6.06 3.27 21.25
CA ASN A 475 6.35 3.02 22.66
C ASN A 475 7.01 4.21 23.40
N THR A 476 7.30 5.32 22.73
CA THR A 476 7.84 6.50 23.41
C THR A 476 6.75 7.24 24.18
N GLU A 477 7.09 7.74 25.36
CA GLU A 477 6.19 8.57 26.17
C GLU A 477 5.75 9.83 25.42
N GLN A 478 6.68 10.44 24.67
CA GLN A 478 6.39 11.62 23.86
C GLN A 478 5.31 11.33 22.81
N TYR A 479 5.38 10.19 22.11
CA TYR A 479 4.36 9.83 21.13
C TYR A 479 3.00 9.57 21.81
N ALA A 480 2.98 8.76 22.87
CA ALA A 480 1.77 8.40 23.58
C ALA A 480 1.04 9.64 24.15
N GLN A 481 1.77 10.53 24.83
CA GLN A 481 1.22 11.78 25.37
C GLN A 481 0.72 12.70 24.26
N SER A 482 1.53 12.92 23.21
CA SER A 482 1.17 13.83 22.12
C SER A 482 -0.06 13.33 21.35
N LEU A 483 -0.15 12.01 21.09
CA LEU A 483 -1.30 11.42 20.39
C LEU A 483 -2.57 11.45 21.25
N THR A 484 -2.46 11.11 22.53
CA THR A 484 -3.61 11.12 23.46
C THR A 484 -4.14 12.54 23.61
N TRP A 485 -3.24 13.52 23.77
CA TRP A 485 -3.64 14.92 23.83
C TRP A 485 -4.25 15.40 22.50
N LEU A 486 -3.67 15.02 21.36
CA LEU A 486 -4.23 15.33 20.03
C LEU A 486 -5.68 14.81 19.88
N GLN A 487 -5.95 13.59 20.34
CA GLN A 487 -7.30 13.01 20.33
C GLN A 487 -8.25 13.75 21.28
N ALA A 488 -7.82 14.03 22.51
CA ALA A 488 -8.62 14.74 23.50
C ALA A 488 -8.96 16.17 23.05
N LEU A 489 -7.98 16.89 22.50
CA LEU A 489 -8.15 18.23 21.93
C LEU A 489 -9.09 18.23 20.72
N THR A 490 -8.99 17.22 19.86
CA THR A 490 -9.94 17.03 18.73
C THR A 490 -11.36 16.83 19.24
N GLY A 491 -11.57 15.98 20.26
CA GLY A 491 -12.88 15.78 20.88
C GLY A 491 -13.42 17.04 21.59
N LEU A 492 -12.55 17.89 22.15
CA LEU A 492 -12.95 19.20 22.67
C LEU A 492 -13.42 20.12 21.53
N LEU A 493 -12.65 20.23 20.44
CA LEU A 493 -13.03 21.02 19.27
C LEU A 493 -14.39 20.59 18.70
N GLU A 494 -14.61 19.28 18.57
CA GLU A 494 -15.88 18.72 18.08
C GLU A 494 -17.09 19.14 18.93
N ARG A 495 -16.94 19.14 20.26
CA ARG A 495 -18.00 19.51 21.21
C ARG A 495 -18.15 21.00 21.45
N MET A 496 -17.15 21.81 21.13
CA MET A 496 -17.11 23.24 21.48
C MET A 496 -17.25 24.16 20.24
N GLN A 497 -17.28 23.61 19.02
CA GLN A 497 -17.45 24.40 17.79
C GLN A 497 -18.79 25.18 17.69
N MET A 498 -19.77 24.88 18.55
CA MET A 498 -21.04 25.63 18.63
C MET A 498 -20.87 27.06 19.18
N TYR A 499 -19.79 27.37 19.91
CA TYR A 499 -19.54 28.71 20.42
C TYR A 499 -19.06 29.63 19.30
N ARG A 500 -19.92 30.59 18.89
CA ARG A 500 -19.71 31.45 17.71
C ARG A 500 -19.32 32.88 18.02
N ASP A 501 -19.30 33.28 19.29
CA ASP A 501 -18.92 34.64 19.68
C ASP A 501 -17.44 34.92 19.35
N PRO A 502 -17.06 36.19 19.08
CA PRO A 502 -15.71 36.52 18.62
C PRO A 502 -14.58 36.07 19.56
N GLU A 503 -14.81 36.10 20.88
CA GLU A 503 -13.79 35.70 21.85
C GLU A 503 -13.63 34.18 21.89
N SER A 504 -14.73 33.42 21.88
CA SER A 504 -14.69 31.95 21.77
C SER A 504 -14.03 31.49 20.48
N LYS A 505 -14.31 32.16 19.35
CA LYS A 505 -13.67 31.84 18.07
C LYS A 505 -12.15 31.98 18.11
N LYS A 506 -11.62 33.00 18.80
CA LYS A 506 -10.16 33.16 19.00
C LYS A 506 -9.58 31.99 19.78
N VAL A 507 -10.25 31.57 20.87
CA VAL A 507 -9.81 30.39 21.66
C VAL A 507 -9.80 29.12 20.81
N LEU A 508 -10.88 28.87 20.04
CA LEU A 508 -10.94 27.70 19.16
C LEU A 508 -9.88 27.75 18.04
N GLN A 509 -9.52 28.93 17.54
CA GLN A 509 -8.42 29.09 16.59
C GLN A 509 -7.07 28.76 17.22
N GLU A 510 -6.82 29.14 18.48
CA GLU A 510 -5.62 28.76 19.22
C GLU A 510 -5.55 27.23 19.41
N TRP A 511 -6.66 26.58 19.75
CA TRP A 511 -6.73 25.12 19.86
C TRP A 511 -6.53 24.41 18.52
N LEU A 512 -7.06 24.97 17.43
CA LEU A 512 -6.80 24.45 16.08
C LEU A 512 -5.32 24.55 15.71
N LYS A 513 -4.66 25.66 16.07
CA LYS A 513 -3.23 25.83 15.86
C LYS A 513 -2.41 24.81 16.64
N GLU A 514 -2.68 24.64 17.94
CA GLU A 514 -2.01 23.62 18.76
C GLU A 514 -2.25 22.22 18.20
N ARG A 515 -3.46 21.93 17.71
CA ARG A 515 -3.77 20.66 17.07
C ARG A 515 -2.92 20.38 15.82
N GLU A 516 -2.68 21.39 14.98
CA GLU A 516 -1.79 21.23 13.82
C GLU A 516 -0.32 21.08 14.24
N GLU A 517 0.12 21.78 15.29
CA GLU A 517 1.45 21.60 15.87
C GLU A 517 1.64 20.16 16.41
N LEU A 518 0.65 19.62 17.12
CA LEU A 518 0.68 18.22 17.60
C LEU A 518 0.70 17.20 16.45
N ARG A 519 -0.01 17.47 15.35
CA ARG A 519 0.04 16.64 14.14
C ARG A 519 1.44 16.64 13.52
N ALA A 520 2.10 17.80 13.48
CA ALA A 520 3.47 17.91 12.98
C ALA A 520 4.47 17.17 13.90
N VAL A 521 4.35 17.37 15.22
CA VAL A 521 5.20 16.70 16.22
C VAL A 521 5.06 15.18 16.11
N THR A 522 3.84 14.66 16.17
CA THR A 522 3.58 13.21 16.10
C THR A 522 4.03 12.59 14.76
N LYS A 523 3.91 13.32 13.64
CA LYS A 523 4.45 12.90 12.34
C LYS A 523 5.98 12.79 12.39
N ASN A 524 6.65 13.84 12.91
CA ASN A 524 8.10 13.98 12.86
C ASN A 524 8.86 13.01 13.77
N LEU A 525 8.19 12.35 14.72
CA LEU A 525 8.77 11.29 15.55
C LEU A 525 9.14 10.03 14.75
N PHE A 526 8.55 9.83 13.57
CA PHE A 526 8.92 8.78 12.63
C PHE A 526 9.97 9.32 11.64
N ASN A 527 9.64 9.32 10.34
CA ASN A 527 10.41 10.03 9.34
C ASN A 527 10.04 11.54 9.36
N PRO A 528 10.99 12.48 9.48
CA PRO A 528 10.66 13.91 9.56
C PRO A 528 10.06 14.47 8.25
N HIS A 529 10.40 13.89 7.11
CA HIS A 529 9.89 14.30 5.80
C HIS A 529 8.47 13.75 5.59
N PHE A 530 8.29 12.44 5.73
CA PHE A 530 7.07 11.74 5.32
C PHE A 530 6.26 11.12 6.47
N GLY A 531 6.78 11.02 7.68
CA GLY A 531 6.13 10.39 8.84
C GLY A 531 6.06 8.86 8.76
N SER A 532 5.15 8.26 9.54
CA SER A 532 4.93 6.81 9.62
C SER A 532 4.58 6.18 8.27
N ILE A 533 5.12 5.01 7.92
CA ILE A 533 4.72 4.28 6.71
C ILE A 533 3.24 3.85 6.75
N PHE A 534 2.65 3.77 7.94
CA PHE A 534 1.31 3.21 8.12
C PHE A 534 0.19 4.26 8.16
N ARG A 535 0.48 5.52 8.49
CA ARG A 535 -0.57 6.52 8.77
C ARG A 535 -0.28 7.93 8.23
N THR A 536 -1.32 8.62 7.77
CA THR A 536 -1.35 10.03 7.37
C THR A 536 -2.17 10.87 8.36
N CYS A 537 -1.55 11.28 9.48
CA CYS A 537 -2.21 11.92 10.63
C CYS A 537 -3.37 11.07 11.21
N HIS A 538 -4.51 10.99 10.52
CA HIS A 538 -5.71 10.25 10.88
C HIS A 538 -5.89 8.96 10.07
N ASN A 539 -5.72 9.00 8.75
CA ASN A 539 -6.06 7.88 7.87
C ASN A 539 -4.92 6.87 7.73
N PRO A 540 -5.21 5.59 7.45
CA PRO A 540 -4.20 4.66 6.96
C PRO A 540 -3.58 5.17 5.66
N THR A 541 -2.29 4.89 5.43
CA THR A 541 -1.66 5.14 4.13
C THR A 541 -2.23 4.23 3.05
N TYR A 542 -1.99 4.59 1.79
CA TYR A 542 -2.28 3.69 0.67
C TYR A 542 -1.48 2.37 0.77
N PHE A 543 -0.27 2.41 1.36
CA PHE A 543 0.49 1.22 1.73
C PHE A 543 -0.27 0.35 2.74
N SER A 544 -0.72 0.91 3.88
CA SER A 544 -1.51 0.17 4.88
C SER A 544 -2.77 -0.45 4.31
N ARG A 545 -3.48 0.27 3.44
CA ARG A 545 -4.67 -0.27 2.77
C ARG A 545 -4.35 -1.53 1.97
N ARG A 546 -3.20 -1.58 1.29
CA ARG A 546 -2.74 -2.76 0.54
C ARG A 546 -2.24 -3.86 1.47
N LEU A 547 -1.51 -3.52 2.52
CA LEU A 547 -1.04 -4.47 3.53
C LEU A 547 -2.21 -5.23 4.12
N CYS A 548 -3.22 -4.53 4.65
CA CYS A 548 -4.41 -5.15 5.24
C CYS A 548 -5.23 -5.94 4.23
N ARG A 549 -5.16 -5.60 2.94
CA ARG A 549 -5.90 -6.29 1.89
C ARG A 549 -5.21 -7.54 1.34
N PHE A 550 -3.88 -7.60 1.39
CA PHE A 550 -3.08 -8.64 0.73
C PHE A 550 -2.34 -9.55 1.71
N SER A 551 -2.48 -9.33 3.02
CA SER A 551 -1.88 -10.16 4.06
C SER A 551 -2.91 -10.55 5.11
N ASP A 552 -2.94 -11.83 5.47
CA ASP A 552 -3.68 -12.31 6.64
C ASP A 552 -2.93 -11.93 7.92
N LEU A 553 -1.63 -12.15 7.94
CA LEU A 553 -0.72 -11.75 9.02
C LEU A 553 0.38 -10.83 8.49
N TYR A 554 0.87 -9.91 9.32
CA TYR A 554 2.08 -9.15 9.03
C TYR A 554 2.98 -9.03 10.26
N MET A 555 4.28 -8.94 10.03
CA MET A 555 5.31 -8.97 11.08
C MET A 555 6.59 -8.28 10.62
N ALA A 556 7.46 -7.91 11.58
CA ALA A 556 8.73 -7.26 11.27
C ALA A 556 9.75 -8.21 10.63
N SER A 557 9.71 -9.49 11.01
CA SER A 557 10.60 -10.54 10.50
C SER A 557 9.95 -11.91 10.68
N ILE A 558 10.32 -12.88 9.85
CA ILE A 558 9.91 -14.27 10.02
C ILE A 558 10.26 -14.84 11.40
N SER A 559 11.29 -14.30 12.06
CA SER A 559 11.70 -14.74 13.40
C SER A 559 10.64 -14.49 14.48
N CYS A 560 9.66 -13.62 14.21
CA CYS A 560 8.51 -13.43 15.08
C CYS A 560 7.72 -14.73 15.29
N LEU A 561 7.75 -15.68 14.34
CA LEU A 561 7.13 -17.00 14.47
C LEU A 561 7.72 -17.84 15.62
N LEU A 562 8.95 -17.56 16.06
CA LEU A 562 9.57 -18.26 17.18
C LEU A 562 8.87 -17.98 18.50
N ASN A 563 8.10 -16.88 18.61
CA ASN A 563 7.40 -16.48 19.83
C ASN A 563 6.04 -17.17 20.03
N TYR A 564 5.58 -17.95 19.04
CA TYR A 564 4.25 -18.56 19.05
C TYR A 564 4.36 -20.07 18.86
N ASP A 565 3.43 -20.84 19.43
CA ASP A 565 3.33 -22.28 19.11
C ASP A 565 2.75 -22.49 17.70
N LEU A 566 3.04 -23.62 17.06
CA LEU A 566 2.41 -23.94 15.76
C LEU A 566 0.95 -24.34 15.90
N SER A 567 0.40 -24.48 17.11
CA SER A 567 -1.04 -24.56 17.38
C SER A 567 -1.67 -23.20 17.74
N TYR A 568 -0.93 -22.09 17.58
CA TYR A 568 -1.43 -20.77 17.95
C TYR A 568 -2.40 -20.23 16.90
N THR A 569 -3.55 -19.73 17.36
CA THR A 569 -4.53 -19.05 16.51
C THR A 569 -4.43 -17.54 16.68
N PHE A 570 -4.22 -16.84 15.56
CA PHE A 570 -4.25 -15.39 15.49
C PHE A 570 -5.66 -14.89 15.23
N TYR A 571 -6.12 -13.93 16.04
CA TYR A 571 -7.42 -13.30 15.87
C TYR A 571 -7.27 -11.81 15.52
N PRO A 572 -8.00 -11.31 14.50
CA PRO A 572 -7.98 -9.91 14.15
C PRO A 572 -8.67 -9.08 15.24
N ARG A 573 -8.14 -7.88 15.51
CA ARG A 573 -8.77 -6.96 16.46
C ARG A 573 -10.01 -6.31 15.86
N ARG A 574 -11.10 -6.25 16.61
CA ARG A 574 -12.35 -5.62 16.19
C ARG A 574 -12.22 -4.10 16.24
N THR A 575 -11.83 -3.48 15.12
CA THR A 575 -11.81 -2.02 15.05
C THR A 575 -13.25 -1.48 15.01
N PRO A 576 -13.70 -0.69 16.00
CA PRO A 576 -15.06 -0.18 16.00
C PRO A 576 -15.30 0.77 14.84
N LEU A 577 -16.46 0.65 14.20
CA LEU A 577 -16.92 1.64 13.20
C LEU A 577 -17.28 2.95 13.90
N GLN A 578 -17.36 4.06 13.16
CA GLN A 578 -17.61 5.40 13.74
C GLN A 578 -18.92 5.53 14.54
N HIS A 579 -19.91 4.66 14.31
CA HIS A 579 -21.18 4.62 15.05
C HIS A 579 -21.19 3.58 16.17
N GLU A 580 -20.09 2.84 16.35
CA GLU A 580 -19.94 1.84 17.40
C GLU A 580 -19.21 2.46 18.59
N ALA A 581 -19.74 2.25 19.80
CA ALA A 581 -19.04 2.68 20.99
C ALA A 581 -17.70 1.93 21.10
N PRO A 582 -16.59 2.61 21.42
CA PRO A 582 -15.35 1.92 21.77
C PRO A 582 -15.61 1.13 23.05
N LEU A 583 -15.81 -0.19 22.91
CA LEU A 583 -16.00 -1.07 24.05
C LEU A 583 -14.63 -1.31 24.70
N TRP A 584 -14.54 -0.92 25.97
CA TRP A 584 -13.40 -1.06 26.89
C TRP A 584 -12.76 -2.47 26.97
N MET A 585 -13.45 -3.53 26.55
CA MET A 585 -12.95 -4.92 26.65
C MET A 585 -11.71 -5.19 25.80
N ASP A 586 -11.54 -4.56 24.64
CA ASP A 586 -10.34 -4.77 23.80
C ASP A 586 -9.06 -4.21 24.45
N GLN A 587 -9.18 -3.21 25.33
CA GLN A 587 -8.04 -2.65 26.09
C GLN A 587 -7.67 -3.49 27.31
N LEU A 588 -8.62 -4.23 27.89
CA LEU A 588 -8.36 -5.14 29.01
C LEU A 588 -7.63 -6.41 28.57
N CYS A 589 -8.01 -6.98 27.43
CA CYS A 589 -7.39 -8.21 26.90
C CYS A 589 -5.96 -8.00 26.36
N THR A 590 -5.56 -6.75 26.10
CA THR A 590 -4.22 -6.38 25.59
C THR A 590 -3.22 -6.08 26.70
N GLY A 591 -3.62 -6.17 27.97
CA GLY A 591 -2.74 -5.92 29.12
C GLY A 591 -2.28 -4.46 29.27
N CYS A 592 -2.85 -3.54 28.48
CA CYS A 592 -2.39 -2.16 28.41
C CYS A 592 -2.82 -1.29 29.59
N MET A 593 -3.72 -1.76 30.46
CA MET A 593 -4.07 -1.07 31.70
C MET A 593 -4.20 -2.07 32.85
N LYS A 594 -3.39 -1.90 33.91
CA LYS A 594 -3.78 -2.32 35.26
C LYS A 594 -4.73 -1.25 35.78
N THR A 595 -6.01 -1.54 35.94
CA THR A 595 -6.97 -0.59 36.53
C THR A 595 -7.04 -0.76 38.05
N PRO A 596 -6.87 0.32 38.84
CA PRO A 596 -7.39 0.41 40.20
C PRO A 596 -8.83 0.95 40.26
N PHE A 597 -9.46 1.27 39.13
CA PHE A 597 -10.72 2.03 39.08
C PHE A 597 -11.96 1.19 38.73
N LEU A 598 -12.13 0.04 39.39
CA LEU A 598 -13.37 -0.74 39.33
C LEU A 598 -14.36 -0.44 40.47
N GLU A 599 -14.02 0.46 41.42
CA GLU A 599 -14.93 0.80 42.53
C GLU A 599 -15.85 2.01 42.28
N GLU A 600 -15.52 2.95 41.38
CA GLU A 600 -16.30 4.20 41.25
C GLU A 600 -17.38 4.22 40.16
N MET A 601 -17.42 3.25 39.23
CA MET A 601 -18.50 3.19 38.22
C MET A 601 -19.75 2.40 38.66
N ALA A 602 -19.79 1.93 39.90
CA ALA A 602 -20.98 1.31 40.49
C ALA A 602 -22.03 2.32 41.00
N HIS A 603 -21.76 3.63 40.92
CA HIS A 603 -22.64 4.67 41.47
C HIS A 603 -22.97 5.80 40.49
N ILE A 604 -23.46 5.46 39.29
CA ILE A 604 -24.34 6.36 38.54
C ILE A 604 -25.47 5.52 37.93
N ARG A 605 -26.62 5.51 38.60
CA ARG A 605 -27.93 5.20 38.03
C ARG A 605 -28.57 6.48 37.52
#